data_AF-A0A0C2SIS9-F1
#
_entry.id   AF-A0A0C2SIS9-F1
#
_cell.length_a   1.000
_cell.length_b   1.000
_cell.length_c   1.000
_cell.angle_alpha   90.00
_cell.angle_beta   90.00
_cell.angle_gamma   90.00
#
_symmetry.space_group_name_H-M   'P 1'
#
loop_
_entity.id
_entity.type
_entity.pdbx_description
1 polymer ?
#
loop_
_entity_poly.entity_id
_entity_poly.type
_entity_poly.pdbx_seq_one_letter_code
_entity_poly.pdbx_strand_id
1 'polypeptide(L)'
;MCNLQENDVKEQIVKEYIPLVKYIASRIMIGKNKYMEYEDLVSYGIIGLMDAISKFNPDKGMKFSSYASIRIKGAIIDQIRKNRPITKGAMDKLNRYNSAIESLQNKLLREPNILEIAQYLELSLQEVSQIENYINHISMVSLENIIFSDDEEVNLLGIIEDKNSPSPEGELEEKEQLEVLSDAIKLLKEKEQLILNLYYYEKLTLKEIGSILSVSESRVCQLHARSISNLREAMKKLHYID
;
A
#
# COMPACT_ATOMS: atom_id res chain seq x y z
N MET A 1 -5.30 24.80 46.00
CA MET A 1 -6.61 25.42 45.72
C MET A 1 -6.61 26.32 44.48
N CYS A 2 -5.56 27.11 44.19
CA CYS A 2 -5.50 27.93 42.95
C CYS A 2 -5.62 27.13 41.63
N ASN A 3 -4.98 25.95 41.50
CA ASN A 3 -5.06 25.17 40.25
C ASN A 3 -6.46 24.58 39.97
N LEU A 4 -7.30 24.41 40.99
CA LEU A 4 -8.66 23.88 40.80
C LEU A 4 -9.57 24.96 40.19
N GLN A 5 -9.48 26.20 40.68
CA GLN A 5 -10.24 27.33 40.13
C GLN A 5 -9.83 27.66 38.70
N GLU A 6 -8.54 27.54 38.36
CA GLU A 6 -8.06 27.80 37.00
C GLU A 6 -8.54 26.73 36.00
N ASN A 7 -8.64 25.48 36.44
CA ASN A 7 -9.19 24.39 35.62
C ASN A 7 -10.70 24.53 35.42
N ASP A 8 -11.45 24.93 36.46
CA ASP A 8 -12.90 25.17 36.37
C ASP A 8 -13.21 26.30 35.37
N VAL A 9 -12.42 27.38 35.36
CA VAL A 9 -12.59 28.49 34.42
C VAL A 9 -12.29 28.05 32.98
N LYS A 10 -11.22 27.26 32.76
CA LYS A 10 -10.92 26.71 31.41
C LYS A 10 -12.03 25.79 30.93
N GLU A 11 -12.59 24.95 31.80
CA GLU A 11 -13.69 24.07 31.45
C GLU A 11 -14.96 24.84 31.06
N GLN A 12 -15.29 25.91 31.79
CA GLN A 12 -16.41 26.79 31.45
C GLN A 12 -16.22 27.46 30.08
N ILE A 13 -15.01 27.97 29.80
CA ILE A 13 -14.69 28.56 28.49
C ILE A 13 -14.81 27.52 27.38
N VAL A 14 -14.32 26.29 27.59
CA VAL A 14 -14.50 25.21 26.60
C VAL A 14 -15.99 25.00 26.32
N LYS A 15 -16.82 24.85 27.36
CA LYS A 15 -18.28 24.64 27.21
C LYS A 15 -18.96 25.75 26.43
N GLU A 16 -18.61 27.00 26.70
CA GLU A 16 -19.15 28.17 25.99
C GLU A 16 -18.80 28.16 24.50
N TYR A 17 -17.59 27.71 24.14
CA TYR A 17 -17.07 27.75 22.77
C TYR A 17 -17.25 26.44 21.97
N ILE A 18 -17.84 25.38 22.54
CA ILE A 18 -18.23 24.16 21.81
C ILE A 18 -19.08 24.46 20.56
N PRO A 19 -20.10 25.35 20.61
CA PRO A 19 -20.89 25.68 19.42
C PRO A 19 -20.06 26.24 18.27
N LEU A 20 -19.01 27.02 18.58
CA LEU A 20 -18.08 27.55 17.57
C LEU A 20 -17.28 26.42 16.91
N VAL A 21 -16.80 25.46 17.72
CA VAL A 21 -16.10 24.27 17.20
C VAL A 21 -17.02 23.48 16.27
N LYS A 22 -18.24 23.19 16.71
CA LYS A 22 -19.25 22.48 15.91
C LYS A 22 -19.55 23.20 14.59
N TYR A 23 -19.71 24.52 14.63
CA TYR A 23 -19.92 25.34 13.43
C TYR A 23 -18.76 25.22 12.42
N ILE A 24 -17.52 25.33 12.90
CA ILE A 24 -16.33 25.22 12.05
C ILE A 24 -16.21 23.80 11.47
N ALA A 25 -16.40 22.77 12.30
CA ALA A 25 -16.38 21.38 11.87
C ALA A 25 -17.44 21.11 10.78
N SER A 26 -18.66 21.60 10.95
CA SER A 26 -19.74 21.43 9.96
C SER A 26 -19.39 22.08 8.62
N ARG A 27 -18.78 23.28 8.64
CA ARG A 27 -18.34 23.97 7.42
C ARG A 27 -17.23 23.21 6.69
N ILE A 28 -16.35 22.53 7.42
CA ILE A 28 -15.27 21.72 6.85
C ILE A 28 -15.82 20.40 6.30
N MET A 29 -16.75 19.76 6.99
CA MET A 29 -17.39 18.50 6.57
C MET A 29 -18.08 18.62 5.21
N ILE A 30 -18.78 19.74 4.96
CA ILE A 30 -19.42 20.03 3.66
C ILE A 30 -18.39 20.03 2.51
N GLY A 31 -17.11 20.30 2.80
CA GLY A 31 -16.01 20.29 1.83
C GLY A 31 -15.47 18.88 1.53
N LYS A 32 -16.29 18.01 0.91
CA LYS A 32 -15.92 16.71 0.32
C LYS A 32 -14.93 15.85 1.14
N ASN A 33 -14.94 15.91 2.46
CA ASN A 33 -14.12 15.02 3.28
C ASN A 33 -14.89 13.71 3.49
N LYS A 34 -14.54 12.67 2.73
CA LYS A 34 -15.16 11.34 2.84
C LYS A 34 -14.46 10.42 3.84
N TYR A 35 -13.34 10.85 4.42
CA TYR A 35 -12.43 9.97 5.19
C TYR A 35 -12.57 10.11 6.70
N MET A 36 -13.39 11.05 7.18
CA MET A 36 -13.49 11.36 8.59
C MET A 36 -14.93 11.69 8.95
N GLU A 37 -15.33 11.26 10.14
CA GLU A 37 -16.66 11.53 10.66
C GLU A 37 -16.74 12.94 11.23
N TYR A 38 -17.97 13.44 11.37
CA TYR A 38 -18.20 14.78 11.91
C TYR A 38 -17.70 14.89 13.36
N GLU A 39 -17.93 13.84 14.14
CA GLU A 39 -17.54 13.69 15.54
C GLU A 39 -16.01 13.77 15.72
N ASP A 40 -15.25 13.20 14.78
CA ASP A 40 -13.80 13.31 14.74
C ASP A 40 -13.36 14.77 14.53
N LEU A 41 -13.96 15.45 13.55
CA LEU A 41 -13.67 16.86 13.27
C LEU A 41 -13.95 17.75 14.48
N VAL A 42 -15.05 17.49 15.20
CA VAL A 42 -15.38 18.19 16.44
C VAL A 42 -14.30 17.92 17.49
N SER A 43 -13.88 16.67 17.68
CA SER A 43 -12.85 16.27 18.64
C SER A 43 -11.51 16.96 18.37
N TYR A 44 -11.04 16.96 17.12
CA TYR A 44 -9.83 17.69 16.73
C TYR A 44 -9.97 19.21 16.90
N GLY A 45 -11.16 19.74 16.64
CA GLY A 45 -11.47 21.14 16.89
C GLY A 45 -11.41 21.52 18.37
N ILE A 46 -11.86 20.64 19.27
CA ILE A 46 -11.76 20.83 20.72
C ILE A 46 -10.28 20.90 21.15
N ILE A 47 -9.41 20.04 20.62
CA ILE A 47 -7.96 20.09 20.88
C ILE A 47 -7.39 21.45 20.44
N GLY A 48 -7.80 21.94 19.26
CA GLY A 48 -7.40 23.26 18.76
C GLY A 48 -7.92 24.42 19.64
N LEU A 49 -9.12 24.29 20.20
CA LEU A 49 -9.68 25.25 21.16
C LEU A 49 -8.88 25.26 22.47
N MET A 50 -8.50 24.09 23.01
CA MET A 50 -7.69 24.01 24.23
C MET A 50 -6.30 24.65 24.04
N ASP A 51 -5.68 24.46 22.87
CA ASP A 51 -4.44 25.15 22.52
C ASP A 51 -4.64 26.67 22.39
N ALA A 52 -5.78 27.09 21.85
CA ALA A 52 -6.13 28.52 21.74
C ALA A 52 -6.29 29.17 23.12
N ILE A 53 -7.00 28.52 24.05
CA ILE A 53 -7.19 29.01 25.43
C ILE A 53 -5.82 29.20 26.11
N SER A 54 -4.93 28.23 25.95
CA SER A 54 -3.62 28.24 26.62
C SER A 54 -2.66 29.31 26.08
N LYS A 55 -2.80 29.71 24.81
CA LYS A 55 -1.86 30.62 24.11
C LYS A 55 -2.45 31.99 23.78
N PHE A 56 -3.69 32.26 24.16
CA PHE A 56 -4.33 33.53 23.86
C PHE A 56 -3.70 34.66 24.69
N ASN A 57 -3.47 35.80 24.04
CA ASN A 57 -2.99 37.01 24.70
C ASN A 57 -3.99 38.16 24.40
N PRO A 58 -4.73 38.65 25.42
CA PRO A 58 -5.68 39.76 25.28
C PRO A 58 -5.05 41.08 24.79
N ASP A 59 -3.78 41.34 25.10
CA ASP A 59 -3.08 42.60 24.81
C ASP A 59 -2.84 42.80 23.30
N LYS A 60 -3.01 41.74 22.50
CA LYS A 60 -2.84 41.77 21.05
C LYS A 60 -4.06 42.33 20.29
N GLY A 61 -5.09 42.79 21.00
CA GLY A 61 -6.24 43.51 20.41
C GLY A 61 -7.19 42.66 19.56
N MET A 62 -7.04 41.33 19.56
CA MET A 62 -7.91 40.41 18.83
C MET A 62 -8.92 39.76 19.78
N LYS A 63 -10.19 39.69 19.37
CA LYS A 63 -11.22 38.92 20.11
C LYS A 63 -10.82 37.46 20.19
N PHE A 64 -11.03 36.83 21.35
CA PHE A 64 -10.73 35.41 21.55
C PHE A 64 -11.42 34.52 20.51
N SER A 65 -12.69 34.78 20.19
CA SER A 65 -13.44 34.03 19.17
C SER A 65 -12.76 34.03 17.79
N SER A 66 -12.20 35.16 17.37
CA SER A 66 -11.46 35.28 16.11
C SER A 66 -10.16 34.48 16.14
N TYR A 67 -9.41 34.55 17.24
CA TYR A 67 -8.18 33.79 17.43
C TYR A 67 -8.44 32.28 17.49
N ALA A 68 -9.40 31.86 18.31
CA ALA A 68 -9.81 30.47 18.47
C ALA A 68 -10.29 29.87 17.15
N SER A 69 -11.04 30.62 16.34
CA SER A 69 -11.52 30.17 15.03
C SER A 69 -10.37 29.73 14.10
N ILE A 70 -9.26 30.48 14.09
CA ILE A 70 -8.07 30.14 13.29
C ILE A 70 -7.41 28.87 13.81
N ARG A 71 -7.28 28.74 15.13
CA ARG A 71 -6.65 27.58 15.79
C ARG A 71 -7.46 26.30 15.64
N ILE A 72 -8.77 26.37 15.86
CA ILE A 72 -9.71 25.26 15.68
C ILE A 72 -9.64 24.76 14.24
N LYS A 73 -9.78 25.68 13.26
CA LYS A 73 -9.72 25.33 11.84
C LYS A 73 -8.37 24.70 11.47
N GLY A 74 -7.26 25.26 11.96
CA GLY A 74 -5.92 24.73 11.74
C GLY A 74 -5.77 23.30 12.26
N ALA A 75 -6.17 23.07 13.52
CA ALA A 75 -6.09 21.76 14.15
C ALA A 75 -6.89 20.70 13.38
N ILE A 76 -8.11 21.03 12.94
CA ILE A 76 -8.93 20.13 12.13
C ILE A 76 -8.24 19.83 10.79
N ILE A 77 -7.78 20.85 10.06
CA ILE A 77 -7.14 20.68 8.75
C ILE A 77 -5.85 19.86 8.85
N ASP A 78 -5.06 20.06 9.89
CA ASP A 78 -3.81 19.33 10.10
C ASP A 78 -4.07 17.85 10.38
N GLN A 79 -5.14 17.53 11.12
CA GLN A 79 -5.53 16.14 11.39
C GLN A 79 -6.12 15.45 10.16
N ILE A 80 -6.93 16.18 9.38
CA ILE A 80 -7.37 15.71 8.05
C ILE A 80 -6.16 15.36 7.18
N ARG A 81 -5.12 16.19 7.18
CA ARG A 81 -3.91 15.93 6.38
C ARG A 81 -3.13 14.71 6.86
N LYS A 82 -3.04 14.48 8.18
CA LYS A 82 -2.34 13.34 8.76
C LYS A 82 -3.05 12.01 8.49
N ASN A 83 -4.38 12.00 8.58
CA ASN A 83 -5.19 10.79 8.43
C ASN A 83 -5.57 10.49 6.97
N ARG A 84 -5.08 11.29 6.02
CA ARG A 84 -5.47 11.13 4.62
C ARG A 84 -4.70 9.95 3.98
N PRO A 85 -5.38 9.03 3.26
CA PRO A 85 -4.72 7.89 2.62
C PRO A 85 -3.70 8.27 1.55
N ILE A 86 -3.87 9.43 0.92
CA ILE A 86 -3.04 9.91 -0.19
C ILE A 86 -2.61 11.38 -0.02
N THR A 87 -1.50 11.75 -0.64
CA THR A 87 -0.90 13.09 -0.54
C THR A 87 -1.79 14.18 -1.13
N LYS A 88 -1.55 15.45 -0.75
CA LYS A 88 -2.30 16.58 -1.31
C LYS A 88 -2.23 16.64 -2.84
N GLY A 89 -1.03 16.54 -3.40
CA GLY A 89 -0.84 16.56 -4.86
C GLY A 89 -1.57 15.41 -5.56
N ALA A 90 -1.62 14.21 -4.95
CA ALA A 90 -2.39 13.09 -5.48
C ALA A 90 -3.92 13.39 -5.48
N MET A 91 -4.46 14.09 -4.47
CA MET A 91 -5.87 14.55 -4.52
C MET A 91 -6.10 15.48 -5.68
N ASP A 92 -5.20 16.44 -5.84
CA ASP A 92 -5.40 17.53 -6.78
C ASP A 92 -5.40 16.95 -8.20
N LYS A 93 -4.51 15.97 -8.46
CA LYS A 93 -4.52 15.15 -9.68
C LYS A 93 -5.83 14.36 -9.83
N LEU A 94 -6.29 13.66 -8.78
CA LEU A 94 -7.52 12.86 -8.82
C LEU A 94 -8.77 13.73 -9.04
N ASN A 95 -8.86 14.90 -8.40
CA ASN A 95 -9.95 15.85 -8.60
C ASN A 95 -9.96 16.39 -10.03
N ARG A 96 -8.79 16.74 -10.58
CA ARG A 96 -8.65 17.14 -11.98
C ARG A 96 -9.09 16.02 -12.94
N TYR A 97 -8.69 14.78 -12.64
CA TYR A 97 -9.11 13.60 -13.39
C TYR A 97 -10.63 13.42 -13.39
N ASN A 98 -11.28 13.47 -12.23
CA ASN A 98 -12.74 13.38 -12.11
C ASN A 98 -13.47 14.52 -12.84
N SER A 99 -12.96 15.75 -12.73
CA SER A 99 -13.53 16.89 -13.46
C SER A 99 -13.36 16.77 -14.98
N ALA A 100 -12.26 16.17 -15.44
CA ALA A 100 -12.05 15.87 -16.85
C ALA A 100 -13.05 14.82 -17.34
N ILE A 101 -13.27 13.75 -16.58
CA ILE A 101 -14.30 12.74 -16.88
C ILE A 101 -15.67 13.41 -17.01
N GLU A 102 -16.09 14.19 -16.01
CA GLU A 102 -17.39 14.87 -16.03
C GLU A 102 -17.53 15.82 -17.23
N SER A 103 -16.46 16.56 -17.56
CA SER A 103 -16.45 17.47 -18.72
C SER A 103 -16.52 16.72 -20.05
N LEU A 104 -15.84 15.58 -20.16
CA LEU A 104 -15.85 14.76 -21.36
C LEU A 104 -17.17 13.99 -21.51
N GLN A 105 -17.73 13.45 -20.42
CA GLN A 105 -19.04 12.80 -20.42
C GLN A 105 -20.13 13.75 -20.91
N ASN A 106 -20.15 14.99 -20.41
CA ASN A 106 -21.10 16.01 -20.85
C ASN A 106 -20.95 16.37 -22.34
N LYS A 107 -19.73 16.32 -22.88
CA LYS A 107 -19.47 16.62 -24.30
C LYS A 107 -19.75 15.45 -25.24
N LEU A 108 -19.36 14.24 -24.83
CA LEU A 108 -19.42 13.04 -25.65
C LEU A 108 -20.76 12.30 -25.51
N LEU A 109 -21.54 12.61 -24.47
CA LEU A 109 -22.78 11.93 -24.09
C LEU A 109 -22.59 10.41 -23.91
N ARG A 110 -21.38 10.01 -23.51
CA ARG A 110 -20.97 8.64 -23.17
C ARG A 110 -19.77 8.69 -22.22
N GLU A 111 -19.40 7.55 -21.66
CA GLU A 111 -18.15 7.46 -20.90
C GLU A 111 -16.92 7.68 -21.81
N PRO A 112 -15.96 8.52 -21.39
CA PRO A 112 -14.71 8.75 -22.11
C PRO A 112 -13.75 7.57 -21.94
N ASN A 113 -12.99 7.28 -22.98
CA ASN A 113 -11.91 6.30 -22.93
C ASN A 113 -10.65 6.90 -22.27
N ILE A 114 -9.78 6.06 -21.70
CA ILE A 114 -8.51 6.45 -21.06
C ILE A 114 -7.66 7.30 -22.00
N LEU A 115 -7.61 6.99 -23.30
CA LEU A 115 -6.91 7.79 -24.32
C LEU A 115 -7.47 9.21 -24.44
N GLU A 116 -8.80 9.36 -24.40
CA GLU A 116 -9.49 10.65 -24.50
C GLU A 116 -9.24 11.50 -23.24
N ILE A 117 -9.22 10.85 -22.07
CA ILE A 117 -8.90 11.51 -20.80
C ILE A 117 -7.44 11.95 -20.75
N ALA A 118 -6.52 11.09 -21.17
CA ALA A 118 -5.09 11.38 -21.25
C ALA A 118 -4.83 12.60 -22.16
N GLN A 119 -5.46 12.62 -23.34
CA GLN A 119 -5.34 13.74 -24.28
C GLN A 119 -5.93 15.03 -23.71
N TYR A 120 -7.09 14.96 -23.05
CA TYR A 120 -7.73 16.14 -22.45
C TYR A 120 -6.93 16.74 -21.29
N LEU A 121 -6.24 15.89 -20.51
CA LEU A 121 -5.41 16.31 -19.38
C LEU A 121 -3.96 16.64 -19.75
N GLU A 122 -3.56 16.37 -21.00
CA GLU A 122 -2.17 16.46 -21.48
C GLU A 122 -1.21 15.59 -20.65
N LEU A 123 -1.64 14.36 -20.33
CA LEU A 123 -0.89 13.40 -19.54
C LEU A 123 -0.58 12.14 -20.36
N SER A 124 0.48 11.43 -19.97
CA SER A 124 0.75 10.09 -20.50
C SER A 124 -0.23 9.04 -19.95
N LEU A 125 -0.42 7.94 -20.68
CA LEU A 125 -1.25 6.81 -20.23
C LEU A 125 -0.76 6.23 -18.90
N GLN A 126 0.55 6.20 -18.68
CA GLN A 126 1.13 5.73 -17.42
C GLN A 126 0.75 6.64 -16.25
N GLU A 127 0.77 7.96 -16.45
CA GLU A 127 0.36 8.91 -15.42
C GLU A 127 -1.14 8.82 -15.11
N VAL A 128 -1.97 8.59 -16.12
CA VAL A 128 -3.41 8.36 -15.91
C VAL A 128 -3.63 7.09 -15.08
N SER A 129 -2.96 5.98 -15.43
CA SER A 129 -3.03 4.73 -14.66
C SER A 129 -2.53 4.90 -13.22
N GLN A 130 -1.50 5.71 -12.99
CA GLN A 130 -1.06 6.06 -11.63
C GLN A 130 -2.13 6.84 -10.86
N ILE A 131 -2.88 7.73 -11.52
CA ILE A 131 -3.98 8.47 -10.89
C ILE A 131 -5.12 7.53 -10.51
N GLU A 132 -5.46 6.56 -11.37
CA GLU A 132 -6.45 5.53 -11.08
C GLU A 132 -6.04 4.66 -9.90
N ASN A 133 -4.75 4.35 -9.75
CA ASN A 133 -4.26 3.62 -8.57
C ASN A 133 -4.50 4.36 -7.24
N TYR A 134 -4.56 5.71 -7.24
CA TYR A 134 -4.95 6.43 -6.03
C TYR A 134 -6.40 6.16 -5.61
N ILE A 135 -7.28 5.81 -6.55
CA ILE A 135 -8.66 5.41 -6.25
C ILE A 135 -8.64 4.12 -5.42
N ASN A 136 -7.80 3.15 -5.79
CA ASN A 136 -7.66 1.89 -5.05
C ASN A 136 -7.20 2.10 -3.60
N HIS A 137 -6.28 3.05 -3.35
CA HIS A 137 -5.85 3.41 -2.00
C HIS A 137 -6.94 4.10 -1.16
N ILE A 138 -7.94 4.69 -1.81
CA ILE A 138 -9.04 5.41 -1.18
C ILE A 138 -10.23 4.49 -0.91
N SER A 139 -10.45 3.50 -1.77
CA SER A 139 -11.53 2.53 -1.64
C SER A 139 -11.19 1.48 -0.59
N MET A 140 -11.66 1.69 0.63
CA MET A 140 -11.73 0.63 1.63
C MET A 140 -13.03 -0.16 1.43
N VAL A 141 -12.91 -1.48 1.36
CA VAL A 141 -14.03 -2.41 1.28
C VAL A 141 -13.97 -3.32 2.50
N SER A 142 -15.10 -3.55 3.16
CA SER A 142 -15.17 -4.48 4.29
C SER A 142 -15.07 -5.93 3.78
N LEU A 143 -14.29 -6.77 4.46
CA LEU A 143 -14.19 -8.19 4.12
C LEU A 143 -15.45 -8.96 4.53
N GLU A 144 -16.21 -8.41 5.46
CA GLU A 144 -17.51 -8.90 5.91
C GLU A 144 -18.65 -8.44 4.97
N ASN A 145 -18.35 -7.70 3.90
CA ASN A 145 -19.37 -7.35 2.92
C ASN A 145 -19.91 -8.61 2.24
N ILE A 146 -21.24 -8.75 2.26
CA ILE A 146 -21.96 -9.81 1.54
C ILE A 146 -21.94 -9.46 0.04
N ILE A 147 -21.38 -10.34 -0.78
CA ILE A 147 -21.31 -10.17 -2.24
C ILE A 147 -22.47 -10.86 -2.94
N PHE A 148 -22.89 -12.01 -2.40
CA PHE A 148 -24.01 -12.79 -2.90
C PHE A 148 -24.97 -13.07 -1.75
N SER A 149 -26.26 -12.86 -2.00
CA SER A 149 -27.34 -12.98 -1.02
C SER A 149 -28.43 -13.95 -1.49
N ASP A 150 -28.06 -14.97 -2.26
CA ASP A 150 -28.97 -16.07 -2.60
C ASP A 150 -29.09 -17.01 -1.37
N ASP A 151 -29.34 -18.31 -1.57
CA ASP A 151 -29.64 -19.28 -0.49
C ASP A 151 -28.61 -19.33 0.67
N GLU A 152 -27.38 -18.84 0.45
CA GLU A 152 -26.37 -18.62 1.49
C GLU A 152 -25.71 -17.24 1.33
N GLU A 153 -25.55 -16.51 2.43
CA GLU A 153 -24.81 -15.24 2.46
C GLU A 153 -23.31 -15.50 2.30
N VAL A 154 -22.74 -15.07 1.17
CA VAL A 154 -21.30 -15.21 0.92
C VAL A 154 -20.60 -13.89 1.18
N ASN A 155 -19.75 -13.88 2.20
CA ASN A 155 -18.90 -12.74 2.53
C ASN A 155 -17.66 -12.69 1.63
N LEU A 156 -17.17 -11.48 1.35
CA LEU A 156 -15.95 -11.24 0.58
C LEU A 156 -14.76 -12.04 1.13
N LEU A 157 -14.60 -12.11 2.44
CA LEU A 157 -13.54 -12.87 3.10
C LEU A 157 -13.51 -14.34 2.69
N GLY A 158 -14.67 -14.96 2.49
CA GLY A 158 -14.79 -16.38 2.14
C GLY A 158 -14.39 -16.72 0.71
N ILE A 159 -14.22 -15.71 -0.15
CA ILE A 159 -13.84 -15.88 -1.57
C ILE A 159 -12.36 -15.59 -1.80
N ILE A 160 -11.71 -14.84 -0.90
CA ILE A 160 -10.32 -14.45 -1.07
C ILE A 160 -9.41 -15.66 -0.80
N GLU A 161 -8.70 -16.07 -1.85
CA GLU A 161 -7.69 -17.13 -1.80
C GLU A 161 -6.50 -16.73 -0.92
N ASP A 162 -6.11 -17.62 0.01
CA ASP A 162 -4.81 -17.53 0.68
C ASP A 162 -3.71 -18.21 -0.17
N LYS A 163 -2.96 -17.39 -0.89
CA LYS A 163 -1.86 -17.83 -1.76
C LYS A 163 -0.64 -18.39 -1.01
N ASN A 164 -0.57 -18.22 0.30
CA ASN A 164 0.49 -18.76 1.13
C ASN A 164 0.06 -20.05 1.85
N SER A 165 -1.21 -20.45 1.73
CA SER A 165 -1.67 -21.71 2.29
C SER A 165 -0.93 -22.87 1.62
N PRO A 166 -0.41 -23.83 2.39
CA PRO A 166 0.21 -25.01 1.80
C PRO A 166 -0.82 -25.75 0.95
N SER A 167 -0.46 -26.03 -0.29
CA SER A 167 -1.21 -26.93 -1.15
C SER A 167 -0.65 -28.34 -0.98
N PRO A 168 -1.46 -29.36 -0.61
CA PRO A 168 -1.00 -30.74 -0.55
C PRO A 168 -0.42 -31.23 -1.89
N GLU A 169 -0.98 -30.75 -3.00
CA GLU A 169 -0.49 -31.04 -4.35
C GLU A 169 0.87 -30.38 -4.58
N GLY A 170 1.02 -29.10 -4.18
CA GLY A 170 2.28 -28.37 -4.28
C GLY A 170 3.39 -28.94 -3.39
N GLU A 171 3.06 -29.38 -2.17
CA GLU A 171 4.02 -30.05 -1.28
C GLU A 171 4.48 -31.40 -1.85
N LEU A 172 3.56 -32.16 -2.45
CA LEU A 172 3.89 -33.42 -3.09
C LEU A 172 4.77 -33.18 -4.34
N GLU A 173 4.43 -32.18 -5.16
CA GLU A 173 5.20 -31.80 -6.34
C GLU A 173 6.61 -31.35 -5.95
N GLU A 174 6.78 -30.52 -4.92
CA GLU A 174 8.09 -30.07 -4.43
C GLU A 174 8.92 -31.26 -3.91
N LYS A 175 8.29 -32.19 -3.19
CA LYS A 175 8.95 -33.40 -2.70
C LYS A 175 9.41 -34.29 -3.87
N GLU A 176 8.55 -34.49 -4.86
CA GLU A 176 8.88 -35.26 -6.06
C GLU A 176 10.01 -34.58 -6.86
N GLN A 177 9.99 -33.25 -7.00
CA GLN A 177 11.08 -32.47 -7.61
C GLN A 177 12.42 -32.74 -6.94
N LEU A 178 12.45 -32.71 -5.60
CA LEU A 178 13.66 -32.93 -4.83
C LEU A 178 14.17 -34.37 -4.96
N GLU A 179 13.27 -35.36 -4.94
CA GLU A 179 13.60 -36.77 -5.13
C GLU A 179 14.21 -37.01 -6.53
N VAL A 180 13.55 -36.52 -7.58
CA VAL A 180 14.06 -36.63 -8.96
C VAL A 180 15.39 -35.90 -9.12
N LEU A 181 15.53 -34.68 -8.57
CA LEU A 181 16.78 -33.93 -8.64
C LEU A 181 17.93 -34.68 -7.98
N SER A 182 17.69 -35.25 -6.80
CA SER A 182 18.67 -36.08 -6.09
C SER A 182 19.11 -37.27 -6.94
N ASP A 183 18.16 -37.98 -7.56
CA ASP A 183 18.47 -39.14 -8.39
C ASP A 183 19.15 -38.76 -9.72
N ALA A 184 18.78 -37.62 -10.31
CA ALA A 184 19.44 -37.05 -11.47
C ALA A 184 20.90 -36.67 -11.18
N ILE A 185 21.19 -36.11 -10.00
CA ILE A 185 22.56 -35.81 -9.57
C ILE A 185 23.38 -37.09 -9.44
N LYS A 186 22.82 -38.18 -8.87
CA LYS A 186 23.51 -39.48 -8.74
C LYS A 186 23.87 -40.10 -10.10
N LEU A 187 23.12 -39.81 -11.16
CA LEU A 187 23.39 -40.28 -12.52
C LEU A 187 24.54 -39.52 -13.23
N LEU A 188 24.94 -38.35 -12.71
CA LEU A 188 26.04 -37.58 -13.27
C LEU A 188 27.39 -38.23 -12.98
N LYS A 189 28.42 -37.85 -13.75
CA LYS A 189 29.79 -38.28 -13.47
C LYS A 189 30.30 -37.63 -12.18
N GLU A 190 31.19 -38.31 -11.45
CA GLU A 190 31.77 -37.80 -10.19
C GLU A 190 32.34 -36.36 -10.32
N LYS A 191 33.01 -36.06 -11.44
CA LYS A 191 33.54 -34.70 -11.71
C LYS A 191 32.46 -33.65 -11.85
N GLU A 192 31.30 -34.00 -12.40
CA GLU A 192 30.16 -33.09 -12.61
C GLU A 192 29.42 -32.88 -11.27
N GLN A 193 29.20 -33.94 -10.51
CA GLN A 193 28.66 -33.87 -9.15
C GLN A 193 29.53 -32.98 -8.24
N LEU A 194 30.85 -33.15 -8.29
CA LEU A 194 31.79 -32.35 -7.49
C LEU A 194 31.69 -30.86 -7.84
N ILE A 195 31.60 -30.51 -9.12
CA ILE A 195 31.48 -29.10 -9.55
C ILE A 195 30.16 -28.49 -9.07
N LEU A 196 29.05 -29.22 -9.17
CA LEU A 196 27.75 -28.76 -8.69
C LEU A 196 27.74 -28.60 -7.16
N ASN A 197 28.35 -29.54 -6.42
CA ASN A 197 28.46 -29.46 -4.96
C ASN A 197 29.27 -28.23 -4.53
N LEU A 198 30.47 -28.04 -5.11
CA LEU A 198 31.33 -26.89 -4.80
C LEU A 198 30.65 -25.55 -5.11
N TYR A 199 29.80 -25.49 -6.15
CA TYR A 199 29.14 -24.26 -6.57
C TYR A 199 27.84 -23.98 -5.79
N TYR A 200 26.94 -24.96 -5.66
CA TYR A 200 25.61 -24.76 -5.07
C TYR A 200 25.55 -24.99 -3.55
N TYR A 201 26.32 -25.94 -3.03
CA TYR A 201 26.33 -26.28 -1.60
C TYR A 201 27.40 -25.50 -0.85
N GLU A 202 28.66 -25.57 -1.32
CA GLU A 202 29.80 -24.85 -0.72
C GLU A 202 29.87 -23.36 -1.14
N LYS A 203 29.08 -22.95 -2.13
CA LYS A 203 28.96 -21.56 -2.62
C LYS A 203 30.30 -20.93 -3.06
N LEU A 204 31.22 -21.73 -3.59
CA LEU A 204 32.51 -21.26 -4.09
C LEU A 204 32.38 -20.59 -5.46
N THR A 205 33.25 -19.63 -5.71
CA THR A 205 33.36 -18.97 -7.02
C THR A 205 34.02 -19.88 -8.05
N LEU A 206 33.73 -19.67 -9.35
CA LEU A 206 34.34 -20.45 -10.44
C LEU A 206 35.89 -20.40 -10.42
N LYS A 207 36.46 -19.29 -9.93
CA LYS A 207 37.91 -19.11 -9.77
C LYS A 207 38.48 -19.97 -8.64
N GLU A 208 37.80 -20.05 -7.50
CA GLU A 208 38.18 -20.90 -6.37
C GLU A 208 38.06 -22.37 -6.73
N ILE A 209 36.97 -22.75 -7.40
CA ILE A 209 36.77 -24.11 -7.93
C ILE A 209 37.88 -24.47 -8.93
N GLY A 210 38.30 -23.51 -9.78
CA GLY A 210 39.41 -23.71 -10.71
C GLY A 210 40.73 -23.96 -10.00
N SER A 211 40.95 -23.28 -8.88
CA SER A 211 42.14 -23.47 -8.04
C SER A 211 42.14 -24.86 -7.39
N ILE A 212 41.00 -25.34 -6.89
CA ILE A 212 40.83 -26.68 -6.32
C ILE A 212 41.05 -27.77 -7.37
N LEU A 213 40.46 -27.60 -8.55
CA LEU A 213 40.52 -28.58 -9.65
C LEU A 213 41.78 -28.46 -10.52
N SER A 214 42.68 -27.51 -10.21
CA SER A 214 43.88 -27.19 -11.00
C SER A 214 43.58 -26.94 -12.48
N VAL A 215 42.50 -26.21 -12.77
CA VAL A 215 42.08 -25.81 -14.12
C VAL A 215 41.76 -24.31 -14.18
N SER A 216 41.74 -23.73 -15.39
CA SER A 216 41.35 -22.33 -15.55
C SER A 216 39.88 -22.08 -15.20
N GLU A 217 39.55 -20.88 -14.76
CA GLU A 217 38.17 -20.44 -14.50
C GLU A 217 37.25 -20.66 -15.73
N SER A 218 37.75 -20.33 -16.94
CA SER A 218 37.04 -20.58 -18.19
C SER A 218 36.72 -22.07 -18.38
N ARG A 219 37.62 -22.97 -17.98
CA ARG A 219 37.39 -24.41 -18.04
C ARG A 219 36.33 -24.86 -17.04
N VAL A 220 36.30 -24.29 -15.82
CA VAL A 220 35.25 -24.57 -14.83
C VAL A 220 33.89 -24.11 -15.34
N CYS A 221 33.80 -22.92 -15.94
CA CYS A 221 32.57 -22.41 -16.52
C CYS A 221 31.99 -23.37 -17.58
N GLN A 222 32.84 -23.89 -18.48
CA GLN A 222 32.43 -24.91 -19.46
C GLN A 222 31.95 -26.20 -18.81
N LEU A 223 32.66 -26.68 -17.78
CA LEU A 223 32.29 -27.91 -17.08
C LEU A 223 31.00 -27.75 -16.29
N HIS A 224 30.77 -26.59 -15.66
CA HIS A 224 29.52 -26.26 -14.99
C HIS A 224 28.36 -26.25 -15.98
N ALA A 225 28.49 -25.52 -17.10
CA ALA A 225 27.48 -25.50 -18.16
C ALA A 225 27.16 -26.91 -18.68
N ARG A 226 28.19 -27.75 -18.90
CA ARG A 226 28.01 -29.16 -19.28
C ARG A 226 27.30 -29.98 -18.22
N SER A 227 27.64 -29.76 -16.94
CA SER A 227 27.01 -30.47 -15.81
C SER A 227 25.53 -30.15 -15.72
N ILE A 228 25.14 -28.88 -15.94
CA ILE A 228 23.73 -28.46 -15.99
C ILE A 228 22.99 -29.09 -17.20
N SER A 229 23.62 -29.13 -18.38
CA SER A 229 23.02 -29.80 -19.54
C SER A 229 22.81 -31.30 -19.31
N ASN A 230 23.81 -32.00 -18.76
CA ASN A 230 23.69 -33.41 -18.43
C ASN A 230 22.65 -33.66 -17.31
N LEU A 231 22.55 -32.76 -16.33
CA LEU A 231 21.57 -32.85 -15.27
C LEU A 231 20.15 -32.75 -15.84
N ARG A 232 19.94 -31.83 -16.79
CA ARG A 232 18.67 -31.71 -17.52
C ARG A 232 18.34 -32.97 -18.33
N GLU A 233 19.33 -33.56 -19.01
CA GLU A 233 19.15 -34.84 -19.71
C GLU A 233 18.82 -35.99 -18.75
N ALA A 234 19.44 -36.03 -17.56
CA ALA A 234 19.16 -37.03 -16.54
C ALA A 234 17.73 -36.89 -15.98
N MET A 235 17.29 -35.65 -15.72
CA MET A 235 15.91 -35.38 -15.30
C MET A 235 14.87 -35.75 -16.38
N LYS A 236 15.18 -35.52 -17.67
CA LYS A 236 14.34 -35.98 -18.79
C LYS A 236 14.23 -37.52 -18.82
N LYS A 237 15.33 -38.24 -18.60
CA LYS A 237 15.31 -39.72 -18.51
C LYS A 237 14.44 -40.22 -17.36
N LEU A 238 14.39 -39.48 -16.26
CA LEU A 238 13.54 -39.75 -15.11
C LEU A 238 12.08 -39.29 -15.29
N HIS A 239 11.69 -38.85 -16.50
CA HIS A 239 10.33 -38.49 -16.90
C HIS A 239 9.70 -37.32 -16.12
N TYR A 240 10.53 -36.47 -15.50
CA TYR A 240 10.04 -35.30 -14.76
C TYR A 240 9.94 -34.03 -15.62
N ILE A 241 10.65 -34.00 -16.76
CA ILE A 241 10.67 -32.88 -17.69
C ILE A 241 10.42 -33.43 -19.09
N ASP A 242 9.44 -32.88 -19.80
CA ASP A 242 9.22 -33.13 -21.24
C ASP A 242 10.42 -32.70 -22.10
#